data_AF-A0A8C6LH90-F1
#
_entry.id   AF-A0A8C6LH90-F1
#
_cell.length_a   1.000
_cell.length_b   1.000
_cell.length_c   1.000
_cell.angle_alpha   90.00
_cell.angle_beta   90.00
_cell.angle_gamma   90.00
#
_symmetry.space_group_name_H-M   'P 1'
#
loop_
_entity.id
_entity.type
_entity.pdbx_description
1 polymer ?
#
loop_
_entity_poly.entity_id
_entity_poly.type
_entity_poly.pdbx_seq_one_letter_code
_entity_poly.pdbx_strand_id
1 'polypeptide(L)' 'MIASIVLGTFGIVGTLIGMQCSKIGGENYVLKGRIAAIGGVFFILQGLCTMIAVSWYAANITQQFFDQFYAGIK' A
#
# COMPACT_ATOMS: atom_id res chain seq x y z
N MET A 1 -5.22 -7.11 0.23
CA MET A 1 -5.14 -6.62 -1.17
C MET A 1 -6.13 -5.50 -1.47
N ILE A 2 -7.45 -5.67 -1.29
CA ILE A 2 -8.43 -4.59 -1.59
C ILE A 2 -8.15 -3.31 -0.78
N ALA A 3 -7.91 -3.44 0.54
CA ALA A 3 -7.56 -2.30 1.39
C ALA A 3 -6.29 -1.57 0.91
N SER A 4 -5.26 -2.31 0.47
CA SER A 4 -4.05 -1.73 -0.12
C SER A 4 -4.34 -0.89 -1.35
N ILE A 5 -5.22 -1.37 -2.24
CA ILE A 5 -5.61 -0.63 -3.45
C ILE A 5 -6.31 0.67 -3.08
N VAL A 6 -7.26 0.62 -2.15
CA VAL A 6 -7.98 1.81 -1.68
C VAL A 6 -7.00 2.83 -1.08
N LEU A 7 -6.14 2.41 -0.15
CA LEU A 7 -5.12 3.27 0.46
C LEU A 7 -4.17 3.86 -0.60
N GLY A 8 -3.79 3.06 -1.60
CA GLY A 8 -2.94 3.50 -2.70
C GLY A 8 -3.60 4.52 -3.60
N THR A 9 -4.88 4.37 -3.93
CA THR A 9 -5.62 5.36 -4.72
C THR A 9 -5.68 6.72 -4.00
N PHE A 10 -5.97 6.72 -2.70
CA PHE A 10 -5.94 7.95 -1.89
C PHE A 10 -4.53 8.53 -1.77
N GLY A 11 -3.52 7.68 -1.61
CA GLY A 11 -2.10 8.08 -1.59
C GLY A 11 -1.68 8.77 -2.89
N ILE A 12 -2.02 8.21 -4.06
CA ILE A 12 -1.74 8.80 -5.37
C ILE A 12 -2.43 10.16 -5.50
N VAL A 13 -3.74 10.23 -5.25
CA VAL A 13 -4.51 11.47 -5.36
C VAL A 13 -3.94 12.55 -4.44
N GLY A 14 -3.66 12.21 -3.18
CA GLY A 14 -3.05 13.14 -2.22
C GLY A 14 -1.67 13.64 -2.67
N THR A 15 -0.83 12.74 -3.19
CA THR A 15 0.52 13.11 -3.66
C THR A 15 0.47 14.02 -4.89
N LEU A 16 -0.44 13.75 -5.84
CA LEU A 16 -0.67 14.60 -7.02
C LEU A 16 -1.11 16.02 -6.65
N ILE A 17 -1.92 16.19 -5.60
CA ILE A 17 -2.36 17.50 -5.11
C ILE A 17 -1.21 18.21 -4.34
N GLY A 18 -0.41 17.44 -3.59
CA GLY A 18 0.68 17.96 -2.77
C GLY A 18 1.93 18.42 -3.54
N MET A 19 2.09 18.04 -4.81
CA MET A 19 3.23 18.48 -5.62
C MET A 19 3.19 20.00 -5.91
N GLN A 20 4.38 20.61 -5.97
CA GLN A 20 4.56 22.04 -6.24
C GLN A 20 4.07 22.44 -7.64
N CYS A 21 4.15 21.54 -8.61
CA CYS A 21 3.66 21.75 -9.97
C CYS A 21 2.12 21.66 -10.10
N SER A 22 1.41 21.24 -9.05
CA SER A 22 -0.05 21.09 -9.10
C SER A 22 -0.75 22.42 -8.76
N LYS A 23 -1.60 22.93 -9.65
CA LYS A 23 -2.35 24.20 -9.41
C LYS A 23 -3.48 24.04 -8.39
N ILE A 24 -3.84 22.79 -8.05
CA ILE A 24 -4.84 22.45 -7.05
C ILE A 24 -4.23 22.68 -5.66
N GLY A 25 -4.85 23.52 -4.82
CA GLY A 25 -4.40 23.82 -3.45
C GLY A 25 -3.73 25.18 -3.23
N GLY A 26 -3.67 26.05 -4.25
CA GLY A 26 -3.14 27.41 -4.14
C GLY A 26 -1.62 27.48 -3.91
N GLU A 27 -1.13 28.67 -3.55
CA GLU A 27 0.32 28.97 -3.40
C GLU A 27 0.88 28.67 -2.00
N ASN A 28 0.09 28.00 -1.14
CA ASN A 28 0.54 27.62 0.20
C ASN A 28 1.44 26.37 0.15
N TYR A 29 2.73 26.57 -0.12
CA TYR A 29 3.72 25.49 -0.24
C TYR A 29 3.84 24.61 1.02
N VAL A 30 3.65 25.19 2.21
CA VAL A 30 3.68 24.45 3.49
C VAL A 30 2.52 23.45 3.58
N LEU A 31 1.32 23.85 3.17
CA LEU A 31 0.14 22.97 3.18
C LEU A 31 0.30 21.86 2.14
N LYS A 32 0.77 22.20 0.94
CA LYS A 32 1.11 21.23 -0.12
C LYS A 32 2.13 20.19 0.31
N GLY A 33 3.19 20.62 0.99
CA GLY A 33 4.20 19.72 1.57
C GLY A 33 3.60 18.75 2.59
N ARG A 34 2.70 19.22 3.46
CA ARG A 34 1.99 18.34 4.41
C ARG A 34 1.09 17.33 3.71
N ILE A 35 0.35 17.75 2.68
CA ILE A 35 -0.52 16.86 1.91
C ILE A 35 0.31 15.78 1.19
N ALA A 36 1.44 16.16 0.59
CA ALA A 36 2.38 15.21 -0.03
C ALA A 36 2.96 14.22 1.00
N ALA A 37 3.32 14.71 2.19
CA ALA A 37 3.82 13.85 3.27
C ALA A 37 2.76 12.83 3.73
N ILE A 38 1.51 13.27 3.91
CA ILE A 38 0.39 12.37 4.24
C ILE A 38 0.17 11.35 3.11
N GLY A 39 0.21 11.78 1.85
CA GLY A 39 0.13 10.89 0.68
C GLY A 39 1.21 9.80 0.68
N GLY A 40 2.45 10.17 1.06
CA GLY A 40 3.56 9.22 1.24
C GLY A 40 3.31 8.20 2.36
N VAL A 41 2.75 8.62 3.49
CA VAL A 41 2.37 7.70 4.59
C VAL A 41 1.33 6.68 4.12
N PHE A 42 0.31 7.10 3.38
CA PHE A 42 -0.68 6.20 2.79
C PHE A 42 -0.05 5.19 1.82
N PHE A 43 0.95 5.61 1.05
CA PHE A 43 1.70 4.73 0.15
C PHE A 43 2.53 3.67 0.89
N ILE A 44 3.18 4.05 1.99
CA ILE A 44 3.92 3.09 2.83
C ILE A 44 2.96 2.06 3.43
N LEU A 45 1.81 2.51 3.93
CA LEU A 45 0.75 1.64 4.45
C LEU A 45 0.20 0.68 3.38
N GLN A 46 -0.02 1.15 2.15
CA GLN A 46 -0.38 0.30 1.01
C GLN A 46 0.69 -0.79 0.80
N GLY A 47 1.96 -0.41 0.77
CA GLY A 47 3.07 -1.33 0.55
C GLY A 47 3.12 -2.42 1.61
N LEU A 48 3.08 -2.03 2.88
CA LEU A 48 3.09 -2.96 4.03
C LEU A 48 1.89 -3.91 3.99
N CYS A 49 0.69 -3.41 3.73
CA CYS A 49 -0.51 -4.25 3.68
C CYS A 49 -0.44 -5.29 2.54
N THR A 50 0.14 -4.91 1.40
CA THR A 50 0.35 -5.83 0.27
C THR A 50 1.41 -6.88 0.59
N MET A 51 2.52 -6.46 1.21
CA MET A 51 3.61 -7.35 1.60
C MET A 51 3.12 -8.41 2.60
N ILE A 52 2.36 -8.01 3.63
CA ILE A 52 1.80 -8.94 4.62
C ILE A 52 0.88 -9.95 3.94
N ALA A 53 -0.02 -9.50 3.05
CA ALA A 53 -0.96 -10.40 2.37
C ALA A 53 -0.25 -11.45 1.49
N VAL A 54 0.77 -11.05 0.74
CA VAL A 54 1.53 -11.95 -0.13
C VAL A 54 2.40 -12.90 0.70
N SER A 55 3.09 -12.39 1.72
CA SER A 55 3.92 -13.22 2.60
C SER A 55 3.08 -14.25 3.35
N TRP A 56 1.89 -13.87 3.81
CA TRP A 56 0.97 -14.81 4.47
C TRP A 56 0.53 -15.92 3.52
N TYR A 57 0.15 -15.57 2.29
CA TYR A 57 -0.23 -16.55 1.29
C TYR A 57 0.93 -17.52 0.98
N ALA A 58 2.13 -17.00 0.72
CA ALA A 58 3.31 -17.81 0.46
C ALA A 58 3.65 -18.73 1.65
N ALA A 59 3.57 -18.22 2.88
CA ALA A 59 3.81 -19.02 4.08
C ALA A 59 2.79 -20.16 4.24
N ASN A 60 1.51 -19.94 3.92
CA ASN A 60 0.52 -21.03 3.98
C ASN A 60 0.84 -22.12 2.96
N ILE A 61 1.21 -21.76 1.73
CA ILE A 61 1.58 -22.74 0.70
C ILE A 61 2.82 -23.52 1.11
N THR A 62 3.87 -22.87 1.65
CA THR A 62 5.07 -23.58 2.09
C THR A 62 4.78 -24.50 3.27
N GLN A 63 3.96 -24.07 4.24
CA GLN A 63 3.54 -24.93 5.35
C GLN A 63 2.76 -26.15 4.84
N GLN A 64 1.82 -25.97 3.91
CA GLN A 64 1.10 -27.10 3.28
C GLN A 64 2.04 -28.04 2.53
N PHE A 65 3.08 -27.52 1.89
CA PHE A 65 4.04 -28.32 1.14
C PHE A 65 4.92 -29.21 2.04
N PHE A 66 5.25 -28.73 3.24
CA PHE A 66 6.08 -29.46 4.21
C PHE A 66 5.28 -30.24 5.26
N ASP A 67 3.95 -30.16 5.24
CA ASP A 67 3.09 -30.90 6.15
C ASP A 67 2.93 -32.36 5.69
N GLN A 68 3.49 -33.28 6.48
CA GLN A 68 3.46 -34.73 6.24
C GLN A 68 2.03 -35.30 6.21
N PHE A 69 1.07 -34.64 6.87
CA PHE A 69 -0.33 -35.08 6.97
C PHE A 69 -1.25 -34.33 6.00
N TYR A 70 -0.70 -33.51 5.10
CA TYR A 70 -1.50 -32.81 4.10
C TYR A 70 -2.12 -33.80 3.11
N ALA A 71 -3.44 -33.99 3.17
CA ALA A 71 -4.20 -34.95 2.36
C ALA A 71 -4.36 -34.55 0.88
N GLY A 72 -3.67 -33.49 0.42
CA GLY A 72 -3.65 -33.06 -0.98
C GLY A 72 -2.77 -33.96 -1.87
N ILE A 73 -3.01 -33.92 -3.18
CA ILE A 73 -2.29 -34.73 -4.17
C ILE A 73 -0.83 -34.24 -4.24
N LYS A 74 0.10 -35.14 -3.92
CA LYS A 74 1.55 -34.94 -3.94
C LYS A 74 2.11 -34.94 -5.37
#